data_AF-A0A2V1K4Q5-F1
#
_entry.id   AF-A0A2V1K4Q5-F1
#
_cell.length_a   1.000
_cell.length_b   1.000
_cell.length_c   1.000
_cell.angle_alpha   90.00
_cell.angle_beta   90.00
_cell.angle_gamma   90.00
#
_symmetry.space_group_name_H-M   'P 1'
#
loop_
_entity.id
_entity.type
_entity.pdbx_description
1 polymer ?
#
loop_
_entity_poly.entity_id
_entity_poly.type
_entity_poly.pdbx_seq_one_letter_code
_entity_poly.pdbx_strand_id
1 'polypeptide(L)'
;MHTGTTNSDIPSPARIYMIRTATLMGIYVLLNLAAILGVFDGILGQALGWILAVAVALPVMAQIWATLRLMADSDEYVRTIVAKCFIISAGSTMALWSAWGFGETYAAAPHLPGWLIYPLFWGIYALVSPFVRTSH
;
A
#
# COMPACT_ATOMS: atom_id res chain seq x y z
N MET A 1 15.62 -37.49 -28.29
CA MET A 1 14.28 -37.27 -27.73
C MET A 1 14.44 -36.32 -26.54
N HIS A 2 14.41 -35.02 -26.79
CA HIS A 2 14.53 -33.98 -25.75
C HIS A 2 13.11 -33.57 -25.33
N THR A 3 12.67 -34.00 -24.15
CA THR A 3 11.49 -33.45 -23.48
C THR A 3 11.83 -32.07 -22.96
N GLY A 4 11.53 -31.04 -23.75
CA GLY A 4 11.52 -29.66 -23.29
C GLY A 4 10.33 -29.45 -22.38
N THR A 5 10.55 -29.49 -21.06
CA THR A 5 9.61 -28.94 -20.10
C THR A 5 9.63 -27.43 -20.25
N THR A 6 8.67 -26.88 -20.99
CA THR A 6 8.40 -25.45 -20.98
C THR A 6 8.10 -25.05 -19.54
N ASN A 7 9.00 -24.29 -18.93
CA ASN A 7 8.89 -23.76 -17.58
C ASN A 7 7.84 -22.60 -17.54
N SER A 8 6.63 -22.87 -18.03
CA SER A 8 5.52 -21.91 -18.14
C SER A 8 4.62 -21.87 -16.91
N ASP A 9 4.88 -22.74 -15.91
CA ASP A 9 4.04 -22.89 -14.73
C ASP A 9 4.46 -22.00 -13.56
N ILE A 10 5.61 -21.31 -13.66
CA ILE A 10 6.04 -20.33 -12.65
C ILE A 10 5.33 -18.99 -12.97
N PRO A 11 4.40 -18.51 -12.11
CA PRO A 11 3.74 -17.24 -12.35
C PRO A 11 4.78 -16.13 -12.38
N SER A 12 4.68 -15.21 -13.34
CA SER A 12 5.63 -14.10 -13.45
C SER A 12 5.71 -13.31 -12.13
N PRO A 13 6.90 -12.82 -11.72
CA PRO A 13 7.06 -12.06 -10.48
C PRO A 13 6.05 -10.89 -10.36
N ALA A 14 5.74 -10.25 -11.49
CA ALA A 14 4.72 -9.21 -11.58
C ALA A 14 3.30 -9.72 -11.28
N ARG A 15 2.93 -10.92 -11.75
CA ARG A 15 1.62 -11.53 -11.48
C ARG A 15 1.46 -11.90 -10.02
N ILE A 16 2.51 -12.46 -9.41
CA ILE A 16 2.53 -12.79 -7.96
C ILE A 16 2.40 -11.51 -7.13
N TYR A 17 3.12 -10.46 -7.51
CA TYR A 17 3.03 -9.16 -6.85
C TYR A 17 1.64 -8.54 -6.96
N MET A 18 1.01 -8.58 -8.15
CA MET A 18 -0.35 -8.07 -8.34
C MET A 18 -1.37 -8.84 -7.48
N ILE A 19 -1.29 -10.18 -7.45
CA ILE A 19 -2.19 -11.00 -6.63
C ILE A 19 -1.98 -10.71 -5.14
N ARG A 20 -0.73 -10.67 -4.66
CA ARG A 20 -0.42 -10.34 -3.26
C ARG A 20 -0.93 -8.95 -2.89
N THR A 21 -0.69 -7.96 -3.74
CA THR A 21 -1.13 -6.58 -3.53
C THR A 21 -2.65 -6.49 -3.50
N ALA A 22 -3.33 -7.11 -4.46
CA ALA A 22 -4.79 -7.12 -4.51
C ALA A 22 -5.40 -7.80 -3.28
N THR A 23 -4.84 -8.93 -2.83
CA THR A 23 -5.31 -9.64 -1.63
C THR A 23 -5.08 -8.80 -0.37
N LEU A 24 -3.88 -8.23 -0.19
CA LEU A 24 -3.56 -7.42 0.98
C LEU A 24 -4.40 -6.13 1.04
N MET A 25 -4.61 -5.48 -0.10
CA MET A 25 -5.49 -4.31 -0.18
C MET A 25 -6.95 -4.66 0.03
N GLY A 26 -7.40 -5.80 -0.51
CA GLY A 26 -8.75 -6.32 -0.26
C GLY A 26 -9.00 -6.52 1.23
N ILE A 27 -8.07 -7.17 1.93
CA ILE A 27 -8.14 -7.37 3.39
C ILE A 27 -8.16 -6.02 4.12
N TYR A 28 -7.26 -5.11 3.77
CA TYR A 28 -7.19 -3.79 4.39
C TYR A 28 -8.50 -3.01 4.21
N VAL A 29 -9.05 -2.95 2.99
CA VAL A 29 -10.32 -2.28 2.70
C VAL A 29 -11.47 -2.92 3.46
N LEU A 30 -11.54 -4.25 3.49
CA LEU A 30 -12.59 -4.97 4.21
C LEU A 30 -12.55 -4.72 5.72
N LEU A 31 -11.35 -4.71 6.33
CA LEU A 31 -11.18 -4.41 7.75
C LEU A 31 -11.59 -2.97 8.08
N ASN A 32 -11.20 -2.00 7.26
CA ASN A 32 -11.60 -0.61 7.46
C ASN A 32 -13.10 -0.41 7.22
N LEU A 33 -13.69 -1.08 6.23
CA LEU A 33 -15.12 -1.02 5.98
C LEU A 33 -15.91 -1.63 7.14
N ALA A 34 -15.47 -2.77 7.67
CA ALA A 34 -16.07 -3.37 8.87
C ALA A 34 -15.98 -2.43 10.08
N ALA A 35 -14.84 -1.74 10.26
CA ALA A 35 -14.70 -0.72 11.30
C ALA A 35 -15.65 0.47 11.11
N ILE A 36 -15.78 0.99 9.88
CA ILE A 36 -16.69 2.11 9.56
C ILE A 36 -18.16 1.71 9.76
N LEU A 37 -18.51 0.46 9.46
CA LEU A 37 -19.87 -0.08 9.66
C LEU A 37 -20.18 -0.42 11.12
N GLY A 38 -19.26 -0.14 12.05
CA GLY A 38 -19.48 -0.31 13.49
C GLY A 38 -19.33 -1.74 14.00
N VAL A 39 -18.76 -2.66 13.19
CA VAL A 39 -18.58 -4.07 13.58
C VAL A 39 -17.70 -4.21 14.83
N PHE A 40 -16.81 -3.24 15.07
CA PHE A 40 -15.87 -3.23 16.18
C PHE A 40 -16.23 -2.21 17.27
N ASP A 41 -17.40 -1.58 17.23
CA ASP A 41 -17.78 -0.52 18.18
C ASP A 41 -17.76 -1.00 19.64
N GLY A 42 -18.11 -2.28 19.87
CA GLY A 42 -18.12 -2.89 21.19
C GLY A 42 -16.73 -3.14 21.81
N ILE A 43 -15.64 -3.03 21.05
CA ILE A 43 -14.26 -3.23 21.52
C ILE A 43 -13.41 -1.95 21.47
N LEU A 44 -14.00 -0.82 21.05
CA LEU A 44 -13.34 0.49 21.07
C LEU A 44 -12.94 0.88 22.50
N GLY A 45 -11.70 1.35 22.67
CA GLY A 45 -11.16 1.79 23.96
C GLY A 45 -10.74 0.67 24.92
N GLN A 46 -10.92 -0.60 24.56
CA GLN A 46 -10.52 -1.75 25.38
C GLN A 46 -9.13 -2.27 24.99
N ALA A 47 -8.51 -3.08 25.86
CA ALA A 47 -7.26 -3.76 25.54
C ALA A 47 -7.34 -4.59 24.24
N LEU A 48 -8.52 -5.16 23.93
CA LEU A 48 -8.77 -5.87 22.68
C LEU A 48 -8.65 -4.97 21.43
N GLY A 49 -8.94 -3.67 21.55
CA GLY A 49 -8.82 -2.71 20.46
C GLY A 49 -7.37 -2.59 19.96
N TRP A 50 -6.37 -2.76 20.84
CA TRP A 50 -4.96 -2.78 20.44
C TRP A 50 -4.61 -4.02 19.61
N ILE A 51 -5.21 -5.17 19.88
CA ILE A 51 -5.02 -6.39 19.09
C ILE A 51 -5.56 -6.15 17.66
N LEU A 52 -6.74 -5.53 17.54
CA LEU A 52 -7.31 -5.17 16.25
C LEU A 52 -6.41 -4.16 15.50
N ALA A 53 -5.89 -3.14 16.19
CA ALA A 53 -4.99 -2.17 15.59
C ALA A 53 -3.72 -2.83 15.01
N VAL A 54 -3.12 -3.77 15.75
CA VAL A 54 -1.98 -4.57 15.26
C VAL A 54 -2.40 -5.44 14.09
N ALA A 55 -3.56 -6.10 14.16
CA ALA A 55 -4.07 -6.95 13.08
C ALA A 55 -4.28 -6.17 11.77
N VAL A 56 -4.71 -4.90 11.85
CA VAL A 56 -4.86 -4.00 10.68
C VAL A 56 -3.51 -3.47 10.18
N ALA A 57 -2.53 -3.28 11.07
CA ALA A 57 -1.18 -2.85 10.71
C ALA A 57 -0.35 -3.94 10.01
N LEU A 58 -0.60 -5.22 10.32
CA LEU A 58 0.13 -6.35 9.71
C LEU A 58 0.01 -6.40 8.16
N PRO A 59 -1.18 -6.24 7.54
CA PRO A 59 -1.32 -6.11 6.10
C PRO A 59 -0.50 -4.96 5.49
N VAL A 60 -0.44 -3.82 6.19
CA VAL A 60 0.34 -2.64 5.75
C VAL A 60 1.83 -2.99 5.71
N MET A 61 2.35 -3.60 6.78
CA MET A 61 3.75 -4.05 6.84
C MET A 61 4.05 -5.11 5.77
N ALA A 62 3.15 -6.09 5.60
CA ALA A 62 3.29 -7.14 4.61
C ALA A 62 3.33 -6.59 3.18
N GLN A 63 2.54 -5.55 2.88
CA GLN A 63 2.53 -4.91 1.57
C GLN A 63 3.83 -4.15 1.27
N ILE A 64 4.34 -3.41 2.25
CA ILE A 64 5.63 -2.71 2.12
C ILE A 64 6.72 -3.74 1.85
N TRP A 65 6.77 -4.82 2.63
CA TRP A 65 7.71 -5.91 2.43
C TRP A 65 7.57 -6.57 1.04
N ALA A 66 6.34 -6.82 0.57
CA ALA A 66 6.09 -7.39 -0.75
C ALA A 66 6.62 -6.48 -1.88
N THR A 67 6.56 -5.16 -1.69
CA THR A 67 7.07 -4.17 -2.65
C THR A 67 8.60 -4.13 -2.64
N LEU A 68 9.23 -4.22 -1.47
CA LEU A 68 10.68 -4.36 -1.35
C LEU A 68 11.17 -5.67 -1.99
N ARG A 69 10.42 -6.77 -1.78
CA ARG A 69 10.71 -8.07 -2.39
C ARG A 69 10.63 -8.01 -3.91
N LEU A 70 9.61 -7.35 -4.46
CA LEU A 70 9.51 -7.12 -5.91
C LEU A 70 10.76 -6.40 -6.44
N MET A 71 11.21 -5.33 -5.77
CA MET A 71 12.41 -4.61 -6.18
C MET A 71 13.68 -5.48 -6.12
N ALA A 72 13.79 -6.36 -5.13
CA ALA A 72 14.93 -7.26 -4.99
C ALA A 72 14.96 -8.35 -6.08
N ASP A 73 13.80 -8.87 -6.46
CA ASP A 73 13.66 -9.95 -7.44
C ASP A 73 13.57 -9.44 -8.90
N SER A 74 13.56 -8.12 -9.12
CA SER A 74 13.45 -7.48 -10.44
C SER A 74 14.82 -7.11 -11.02
N ASP A 75 14.88 -6.87 -12.34
CA ASP A 75 16.07 -6.31 -12.97
C ASP A 75 16.36 -4.87 -12.52
N GLU A 76 17.53 -4.34 -12.88
CA GLU A 76 17.95 -3.00 -12.49
C GLU A 76 17.02 -1.90 -13.00
N TYR A 77 16.46 -2.04 -14.21
CA TYR A 77 15.55 -1.08 -14.82
C TYR A 77 14.21 -1.02 -14.08
N VAL A 78 13.57 -2.17 -13.87
CA VAL A 78 12.30 -2.28 -13.13
C VAL A 78 12.50 -1.86 -11.68
N ARG A 79 13.60 -2.27 -11.03
CA ARG A 79 13.93 -1.84 -9.66
C ARG A 79 14.03 -0.32 -9.56
N THR A 80 14.70 0.32 -10.51
CA THR A 80 14.86 1.78 -10.55
C THR A 80 13.52 2.48 -10.75
N ILE A 81 12.67 1.99 -11.65
CA ILE A 81 11.32 2.55 -11.87
C ILE A 81 10.47 2.43 -10.61
N VAL A 82 10.42 1.25 -9.99
CA VAL A 82 9.61 1.01 -8.79
C VAL A 82 10.11 1.88 -7.63
N ALA A 83 11.44 1.97 -7.43
CA ALA A 83 12.02 2.84 -6.41
C ALA A 83 11.67 4.31 -6.63
N LYS A 84 11.80 4.82 -7.87
CA LYS A 84 11.46 6.20 -8.22
C LYS A 84 9.97 6.50 -7.98
N CYS A 85 9.08 5.62 -8.42
CA CYS A 85 7.64 5.75 -8.13
C CYS A 85 7.37 5.77 -6.63
N PHE A 86 8.01 4.87 -5.86
CA PHE A 86 7.81 4.76 -4.42
C PHE A 86 8.27 6.03 -3.69
N ILE A 87 9.45 6.57 -4.04
CA ILE A 87 10.01 7.78 -3.45
C ILE A 87 9.14 9.00 -3.76
N ILE A 88 8.74 9.18 -5.02
CA ILE A 88 7.87 10.31 -5.42
C ILE A 88 6.55 10.22 -4.66
N SER A 89 5.94 9.04 -4.61
CA SER A 89 4.66 8.84 -3.92
C SER A 89 4.78 9.06 -2.42
N ALA A 90 5.86 8.60 -1.79
CA ALA A 90 6.12 8.81 -0.37
C ALA A 90 6.28 10.30 -0.06
N GLY A 91 7.09 11.01 -0.85
CA GLY A 91 7.32 12.45 -0.70
C GLY A 91 6.04 13.26 -0.89
N SER A 92 5.26 12.98 -1.95
CA SER A 92 3.99 13.65 -2.20
C SER A 92 2.96 13.36 -1.10
N THR A 93 2.85 12.11 -0.64
CA THR A 93 1.95 11.75 0.46
C THR A 93 2.32 12.48 1.74
N MET A 94 3.61 12.49 2.10
CA MET A 94 4.12 13.18 3.27
C MET A 94 3.79 14.67 3.20
N ALA A 95 4.06 15.32 2.07
CA ALA A 95 3.76 16.74 1.88
C ALA A 95 2.25 17.05 1.99
N LEU A 96 1.39 16.27 1.33
CA LEU A 96 -0.06 16.49 1.35
C LEU A 96 -0.66 16.22 2.73
N TRP A 97 -0.24 15.14 3.39
CA TRP A 97 -0.73 14.78 4.72
C TRP A 97 -0.29 15.79 5.78
N SER A 98 0.96 16.26 5.72
CA SER A 98 1.45 17.34 6.58
C SER A 98 0.72 18.66 6.33
N ALA A 99 0.48 19.02 5.06
CA ALA A 99 -0.28 20.21 4.71
C ALA A 99 -1.71 20.16 5.29
N TRP A 100 -2.36 19.00 5.24
CA TRP A 100 -3.67 18.82 5.86
C TRP A 100 -3.60 18.93 7.39
N GLY A 101 -2.61 18.30 8.03
CA GLY A 101 -2.41 18.42 9.49
C GLY A 101 -2.18 19.87 9.96
N PHE A 102 -1.49 20.68 9.15
CA PHE A 102 -1.40 22.13 9.39
C PHE A 102 -2.74 22.84 9.15
N GLY A 103 -3.53 22.41 8.17
CA GLY A 103 -4.89 22.88 7.96
C GLY A 103 -5.81 22.60 9.16
N GLU A 104 -5.73 21.41 9.76
CA GLU A 104 -6.47 21.08 10.99
C GLU A 104 -6.05 22.00 12.14
N THR A 105 -4.75 22.26 12.28
CA THR A 105 -4.19 23.06 13.38
C THR A 105 -4.47 24.56 13.23
N TYR A 106 -4.31 25.11 12.03
CA TYR A 106 -4.29 26.55 11.79
C TYR A 106 -5.54 27.09 11.08
N ALA A 107 -6.20 26.27 10.26
CA ALA A 107 -7.35 26.66 9.44
C ALA A 107 -8.67 26.03 9.90
N ALA A 108 -8.66 25.33 11.05
CA ALA A 108 -9.80 24.59 11.58
C ALA A 108 -10.42 23.63 10.55
N ALA A 109 -9.58 23.02 9.70
CA ALA A 109 -10.03 22.03 8.74
C ALA A 109 -10.63 20.79 9.46
N PRO A 110 -11.56 20.06 8.81
CA PRO A 110 -12.12 18.83 9.38
C PRO A 110 -11.02 17.79 9.68
N HIS A 111 -11.13 17.14 10.84
CA HIS A 111 -10.20 16.09 11.23
C HIS A 111 -10.34 14.87 10.32
N LEU A 112 -9.23 14.47 9.69
CA LEU A 112 -9.17 13.25 8.88
C LEU A 112 -8.50 12.11 9.66
N PRO A 113 -9.11 10.90 9.66
CA PRO A 113 -8.50 9.75 10.30
C PRO A 113 -7.10 9.44 9.74
N GLY A 114 -6.12 9.25 10.63
CA GLY A 114 -4.72 8.99 10.28
C GLY A 114 -4.50 7.80 9.33
N TRP A 115 -5.39 6.79 9.35
CA TRP A 115 -5.26 5.62 8.49
C TRP A 115 -5.44 5.93 6.99
N LEU A 116 -6.06 7.05 6.63
CA LEU A 116 -6.24 7.49 5.24
C LEU A 116 -4.93 7.84 4.52
N ILE A 117 -3.84 8.04 5.25
CA ILE A 117 -2.51 8.25 4.65
C ILE A 117 -2.10 7.08 3.74
N TYR A 118 -2.50 5.87 4.10
CA TYR A 118 -2.11 4.66 3.39
C TYR A 118 -2.81 4.51 2.02
N PRO A 119 -4.14 4.61 1.89
CA PRO A 119 -4.79 4.63 0.58
C PRO A 119 -4.37 5.86 -0.24
N LEU A 120 -4.10 7.01 0.39
CA LEU A 120 -3.57 8.18 -0.31
C LEU A 120 -2.23 7.86 -0.98
N PHE A 121 -1.30 7.24 -0.24
CA PHE A 121 -0.01 6.83 -0.78
C PHE A 121 -0.14 5.94 -2.01
N TRP A 122 -0.98 4.90 -1.93
CA TRP A 122 -1.17 3.98 -3.05
C TRP A 122 -1.92 4.62 -4.23
N GLY A 123 -2.82 5.57 -3.95
CA GLY A 123 -3.48 6.38 -4.97
C GLY A 123 -2.48 7.24 -5.76
N ILE A 124 -1.56 7.90 -5.06
CA ILE A 124 -0.48 8.68 -5.69
C ILE A 124 0.47 7.74 -6.45
N TYR A 125 0.82 6.59 -5.89
CA TYR A 125 1.66 5.60 -6.56
C TYR A 125 1.05 5.11 -7.86
N ALA A 126 -0.24 4.79 -7.87
CA ALA A 126 -0.96 4.42 -9.08
C ALA A 126 -0.93 5.55 -10.13
N LEU A 127 -1.17 6.79 -9.68
CA LEU A 127 -1.14 7.98 -10.54
C LEU A 127 0.25 8.26 -11.14
N VAL A 128 1.32 8.10 -10.36
CA VAL A 128 2.71 8.37 -10.78
C VAL A 128 3.26 7.27 -11.68
N SER A 129 2.82 6.02 -11.49
CA SER A 129 3.33 4.85 -12.18
C SER A 129 3.36 4.93 -13.73
N PRO A 130 2.33 5.44 -14.46
CA PRO A 130 2.41 5.59 -15.90
C PRO A 130 3.44 6.63 -16.34
N PHE A 131 3.55 7.75 -15.61
CA PHE A 131 4.44 8.87 -15.99
C PHE A 131 5.92 8.52 -15.86
N VAL A 132 6.29 7.76 -14.82
CA VAL A 132 7.69 7.33 -14.62
C VAL A 132 8.12 6.28 -15.63
N ARG A 133 7.19 5.44 -16.11
CA ARG A 133 7.46 4.46 -17.17
C ARG A 133 7.70 5.12 -18.53
N THR A 134 7.21 6.34 -18.73
CA THR A 134 7.38 7.11 -19.98
C THR A 134 8.56 8.08 -19.95
N SER A 135 9.17 8.33 -18.79
CA SER A 135 10.36 9.17 -18.69
C SER A 135 11.60 8.34 -19.06
N HIS A 136 12.13 8.56 -20.27
CA HIS A 136 13.37 7.99 -20.78
C HIS A 136 14.60 8.42 -19.97
#